data_AF-A0A1L8DND9-F1
#
_entry.id   AF-A0A1L8DND9-F1
#
_cell.length_a   1.000
_cell.length_b   1.000
_cell.length_c   1.000
_cell.angle_alpha   90.00
_cell.angle_beta   90.00
_cell.angle_gamma   90.00
#
_symmetry.space_group_name_H-M   'P 1'
#
loop_
_entity.id
_entity.type
_entity.pdbx_description
1 polymer ?
#
loop_
_entity_poly.entity_id
_entity_poly.type
_entity_poly.pdbx_seq_one_letter_code
_entity_poly.pdbx_strand_id
1 'polypeptide(L)'
;WGIFSFISLLFLHNEILALQCYICDSSKSDGCQRNTNFRQLPVETCPDNLPPWLTEIQCSRLTVKVNEDNKESNVVIRGCMPAESCATLKQIKDHAWNNLTVVECYMCKTDLCNAKRRAVIGKHFTTIKT
;
A
#
# COMPACT_ATOMS: atom_id res chain seq x y z
N TRP A 1 -12.07 -2.79 56.86
CA TRP A 1 -10.75 -3.27 56.41
C TRP A 1 -11.00 -4.26 55.29
N GLY A 2 -10.37 -4.07 54.13
CA GLY A 2 -10.45 -5.04 53.03
C GLY A 2 -10.83 -4.47 51.66
N ILE A 3 -10.51 -3.21 51.38
CA ILE A 3 -10.32 -2.76 49.99
C ILE A 3 -8.98 -3.37 49.55
N PHE A 4 -9.03 -4.53 48.90
CA PHE A 4 -7.89 -5.06 48.15
C PHE A 4 -8.36 -5.35 46.73
N SER A 5 -8.47 -4.24 46.00
CA SER A 5 -8.01 -4.06 44.63
C SER A 5 -8.12 -5.25 43.71
N PHE A 6 -9.24 -5.25 43.00
CA PHE A 6 -9.31 -5.52 41.57
C PHE A 6 -8.12 -4.91 40.83
N ILE A 7 -7.04 -5.66 40.65
CA ILE A 7 -6.12 -5.43 39.54
C ILE A 7 -5.90 -6.79 38.90
N SER A 8 -6.90 -7.20 38.12
CA SER A 8 -6.64 -8.04 36.95
C SER A 8 -5.52 -7.35 36.20
N LEU A 9 -4.30 -7.90 36.35
CA LEU A 9 -3.23 -7.76 35.37
C LEU A 9 -3.77 -8.35 34.05
N LEU A 10 -4.66 -7.61 33.39
CA LEU A 10 -4.75 -7.62 31.94
C LEU A 10 -3.40 -7.07 31.49
N PHE A 11 -2.45 -7.98 31.34
CA PHE A 11 -1.30 -7.78 30.47
C PHE A 11 -1.88 -7.45 29.10
N LEU A 12 -2.08 -6.15 28.86
CA LEU A 12 -2.10 -5.57 27.53
C LEU A 12 -0.73 -5.88 26.92
N HIS A 13 -0.59 -7.10 26.40
CA HIS A 13 0.31 -7.36 25.30
C HIS A 13 -0.20 -6.47 24.16
N ASN A 14 0.31 -5.24 24.12
CA ASN A 14 0.39 -4.48 22.88
C ASN A 14 1.40 -5.22 22.01
N GLU A 15 1.02 -6.38 21.46
CA GLU A 15 1.62 -6.82 20.22
C GLU A 15 1.24 -5.73 19.22
N ILE A 16 2.21 -4.89 18.88
CA ILE A 16 2.10 -3.99 17.74
C ILE A 16 1.96 -4.94 16.55
N LEU A 17 0.70 -5.21 16.17
CA LEU A 17 0.39 -6.06 15.05
C LEU A 17 1.01 -5.41 13.81
N ALA A 18 2.00 -6.11 13.25
CA ALA A 18 2.67 -5.77 12.03
C ALA A 18 1.65 -5.58 10.90
N LEU A 19 1.75 -4.47 10.16
CA LEU A 19 0.76 -4.09 9.14
C LEU A 19 0.67 -5.18 8.04
N GLN A 20 -0.53 -5.64 7.72
CA GLN A 20 -0.75 -6.63 6.66
C GLN A 20 -1.30 -5.99 5.38
N CYS A 21 -0.73 -6.32 4.23
CA CYS A 21 -1.15 -5.75 2.94
C CYS A 21 -1.34 -6.83 1.88
N TYR A 22 -2.24 -6.58 0.93
CA TYR A 22 -2.29 -7.41 -0.29
C TYR A 22 -1.06 -7.15 -1.15
N ILE A 23 -0.49 -8.21 -1.70
CA ILE A 23 0.63 -8.15 -2.64
C ILE A 23 0.23 -8.79 -3.94
N CYS A 24 0.43 -8.07 -5.05
CA CYS A 24 0.28 -8.64 -6.37
C CYS A 24 0.87 -7.71 -7.44
N ASP A 25 1.10 -8.29 -8.62
CA ASP A 25 1.57 -7.60 -9.82
C ASP A 25 0.76 -8.09 -11.02
N SER A 26 0.01 -7.17 -11.65
CA SER A 26 -0.88 -7.53 -12.77
C SER A 26 -0.15 -7.81 -14.07
N SER A 27 1.15 -7.53 -14.16
CA SER A 27 1.96 -7.93 -15.31
C SER A 27 2.31 -9.42 -15.28
N LYS A 28 2.29 -10.03 -14.08
CA LYS A 28 2.66 -11.43 -13.85
C LYS A 28 1.43 -12.34 -13.64
N SER A 29 0.32 -11.76 -13.22
CA SER A 29 -0.92 -12.51 -12.96
C SER A 29 -2.16 -11.63 -13.15
N ASP A 30 -3.14 -12.12 -13.92
CA ASP A 30 -4.44 -11.45 -14.14
C ASP A 30 -5.20 -11.18 -12.83
N GLY A 31 -4.85 -11.92 -11.77
CA GLY A 31 -5.42 -11.78 -10.44
C GLY A 31 -5.16 -10.44 -9.76
N CYS A 32 -4.33 -9.52 -10.26
CA CYS A 32 -4.06 -8.27 -9.54
C CYS A 32 -4.92 -7.06 -9.96
N GLN A 33 -5.77 -7.24 -10.98
CA GLN A 33 -6.52 -6.15 -11.59
C GLN A 33 -7.59 -5.50 -10.67
N ARG A 34 -8.25 -4.46 -11.20
CA ARG A 34 -9.21 -3.63 -10.45
C ARG A 34 -10.41 -4.41 -9.90
N ASN A 35 -10.80 -5.49 -10.59
CA ASN A 35 -12.00 -6.27 -10.32
C ASN A 35 -11.71 -7.67 -9.74
N THR A 36 -10.51 -7.90 -9.22
CA THR A 36 -10.20 -9.21 -8.66
C THR A 36 -11.04 -9.53 -7.44
N ASN A 37 -11.38 -10.81 -7.29
CA ASN A 37 -11.74 -11.39 -6.01
C ASN A 37 -10.57 -11.28 -5.00
N PHE A 38 -10.59 -10.24 -4.17
CA PHE A 38 -9.56 -9.94 -3.16
C PHE A 38 -9.29 -11.07 -2.17
N ARG A 39 -10.24 -11.99 -1.99
CA ARG A 39 -10.05 -13.16 -1.11
C ARG A 39 -8.98 -14.14 -1.62
N GLN A 40 -8.58 -14.02 -2.88
CA GLN A 40 -7.58 -14.86 -3.52
C GLN A 40 -6.22 -14.15 -3.69
N LEU A 41 -6.13 -12.87 -3.32
CA LEU A 41 -4.86 -12.15 -3.36
C LEU A 41 -3.97 -12.60 -2.21
N PRO A 42 -2.67 -12.83 -2.46
CA PRO A 42 -1.75 -13.09 -1.38
C PRO A 42 -1.62 -11.87 -0.47
N VAL A 43 -1.41 -12.15 0.81
CA VAL A 43 -1.22 -11.18 1.88
C VAL A 43 0.19 -11.36 2.41
N GLU A 44 0.87 -10.24 2.67
CA GLU A 44 2.17 -10.24 3.32
C GLU A 44 2.14 -9.26 4.49
N THR A 45 2.90 -9.59 5.53
CA THR A 45 3.17 -8.73 6.66
C THR A 45 4.31 -7.76 6.28
N CYS A 46 4.06 -6.47 6.41
CA CYS A 46 5.05 -5.45 6.13
C CYS A 46 6.24 -5.52 7.10
N PRO A 47 7.43 -5.10 6.65
CA PRO A 47 8.60 -5.06 7.53
C PRO A 47 8.41 -3.99 8.60
N ASP A 48 8.52 -4.39 9.86
CA ASP A 48 8.49 -3.46 11.00
C ASP A 48 9.89 -2.92 11.35
N ASN A 49 10.94 -3.64 10.94
CA ASN A 49 12.33 -3.22 11.14
C ASN A 49 12.75 -2.25 10.02
N LEU A 50 12.34 -1.00 10.18
CA LEU A 50 12.66 0.05 9.22
C LEU A 50 14.04 0.67 9.49
N PRO A 51 14.77 1.04 8.44
CA PRO A 51 15.94 1.88 8.58
C PRO A 51 15.60 3.21 9.29
N PRO A 52 16.56 3.85 9.98
CA PRO A 52 16.31 5.06 10.78
C PRO A 52 15.71 6.25 10.00
N TRP A 53 15.91 6.28 8.69
CA TRP A 53 15.40 7.32 7.79
C TRP A 53 13.99 7.04 7.26
N LEU A 54 13.42 5.86 7.52
CA LEU A 54 12.05 5.49 7.16
C LEU A 54 11.20 5.41 8.41
N THR A 55 10.24 6.31 8.52
CA THR A 55 9.42 6.48 9.73
C THR A 55 8.19 5.59 9.74
N GLU A 56 7.71 5.15 8.58
CA GLU A 56 6.44 4.44 8.46
C GLU A 56 6.34 3.63 7.16
N ILE A 57 5.75 2.44 7.23
CA ILE A 57 5.28 1.66 6.07
C ILE A 57 3.76 1.72 5.98
N GLN A 58 3.26 1.76 4.75
CA GLN A 58 1.84 1.76 4.44
C GLN A 58 1.54 0.73 3.35
N CYS A 59 0.31 0.23 3.32
CA CYS A 59 -0.16 -0.54 2.17
C CYS A 59 -0.34 0.39 0.98
N SER A 60 0.12 -0.06 -0.18
CA SER A 60 0.08 0.70 -1.41
C SER A 60 -0.69 -0.03 -2.52
N ARG A 61 -1.24 0.77 -3.42
CA ARG A 61 -1.77 0.35 -4.73
C ARG A 61 -1.31 1.35 -5.77
N LEU A 62 -0.50 0.89 -6.71
CA LEU A 62 -0.01 1.66 -7.84
C LEU A 62 -0.72 1.20 -9.11
N THR A 63 -1.01 2.15 -9.98
CA THR A 63 -1.40 1.90 -11.37
C THR A 63 -0.40 2.62 -12.25
N VAL A 64 0.34 1.85 -13.02
CA VAL A 64 1.40 2.33 -13.91
C VAL A 64 0.96 2.04 -15.33
N LYS A 65 1.08 3.03 -16.19
CA LYS A 65 0.91 2.87 -17.63
C LYS A 65 2.26 2.45 -18.22
N VAL A 66 2.29 1.30 -18.85
CA VAL A 66 3.46 0.76 -19.55
C VAL A 66 3.24 0.96 -21.04
N ASN A 67 4.23 1.54 -21.72
CA ASN A 67 4.26 1.62 -23.17
C ASN A 67 5.35 0.66 -23.68
N GLU A 68 4.93 -0.47 -24.24
CA GLU A 68 5.82 -1.48 -24.80
C GLU A 68 5.32 -1.81 -26.21
N ASP A 69 6.20 -1.79 -27.20
CA ASP A 69 5.88 -2.09 -28.61
C ASP A 69 4.68 -1.31 -29.19
N ASN A 70 4.58 -0.01 -28.91
CA ASN A 70 3.45 0.86 -29.28
C ASN A 70 2.08 0.42 -28.74
N LYS A 71 2.06 -0.45 -27.72
CA LYS A 71 0.86 -0.82 -26.98
C LYS A 71 0.92 -0.24 -25.58
N GLU A 72 -0.11 0.53 -25.26
CA GLU A 72 -0.30 1.04 -23.92
C GLU A 72 -1.10 0.05 -23.08
N SER A 73 -0.55 -0.38 -21.94
CA SER A 73 -1.24 -1.22 -20.97
C SER A 73 -1.18 -0.61 -19.58
N ASN A 74 -2.19 -0.89 -18.75
CA ASN A 74 -2.20 -0.48 -17.35
C ASN A 74 -1.85 -1.67 -16.48
N VAL A 75 -0.77 -1.54 -15.71
CA VAL A 75 -0.32 -2.51 -14.73
C VAL A 75 -0.69 -2.02 -13.33
N VAL A 76 -1.29 -2.90 -12.53
CA VAL A 76 -1.61 -2.65 -11.12
C VAL A 76 -0.63 -3.41 -10.26
N ILE A 77 -0.03 -2.71 -9.29
CA ILE A 77 0.91 -3.29 -8.31
C ILE A 77 0.36 -2.98 -6.92
N ARG A 78 0.44 -3.96 -6.01
CA ARG A 78 0.05 -3.80 -4.60
C ARG A 78 1.16 -4.31 -3.70
N GLY A 79 1.35 -3.65 -2.56
CA GLY A 79 2.19 -4.16 -1.49
C GLY A 79 2.58 -3.11 -0.46
N CYS A 80 3.57 -3.43 0.37
CA CYS A 80 4.11 -2.54 1.39
C CYS A 80 5.02 -1.48 0.76
N MET A 81 4.88 -0.24 1.20
CA MET A 81 5.67 0.87 0.67
C MET A 81 5.93 1.92 1.76
N PRO A 82 7.11 2.56 1.79
CA PRO A 82 7.38 3.64 2.72
C PRO A 82 6.38 4.78 2.56
N ALA A 83 5.97 5.38 3.67
CA ALA A 83 5.19 6.61 3.64
C ALA A 83 5.84 7.65 2.70
N GLU A 84 5.01 8.48 2.07
CA GLU A 84 5.44 9.51 1.11
C GLU A 84 5.92 9.00 -0.26
N SER A 85 6.08 7.69 -0.47
CA SER A 85 6.54 7.15 -1.76
C SER A 85 5.66 7.58 -2.94
N CYS A 86 4.33 7.69 -2.76
CA CYS A 86 3.47 8.23 -3.81
C CYS A 86 3.75 9.72 -4.14
N ALA A 87 4.17 10.52 -3.16
CA ALA A 87 4.56 11.91 -3.38
C ALA A 87 5.90 11.98 -4.13
N THR A 88 6.87 11.14 -3.77
CA THR A 88 8.16 11.01 -4.47
C THR A 88 7.99 10.54 -5.91
N LEU A 89 7.18 9.49 -6.14
CA LEU A 89 6.91 8.97 -7.47
C LEU A 89 6.23 10.00 -8.39
N LYS A 90 5.46 10.93 -7.83
CA LYS A 90 4.89 12.06 -8.59
C LYS A 90 5.97 13.02 -9.07
N GLN A 91 7.01 13.28 -8.27
CA GLN A 91 8.12 14.17 -8.63
C GLN A 91 9.07 13.54 -9.66
N ILE A 92 9.20 12.21 -9.65
CA ILE A 92 10.07 11.46 -10.58
C ILE A 92 9.47 11.37 -12.00
N LYS A 93 8.21 11.78 -12.20
CA LYS A 93 7.49 11.77 -13.50
C LYS A 93 8.32 12.35 -14.65
N ASP A 94 9.22 13.29 -14.37
CA ASP A 94 9.98 14.01 -15.38
C ASP A 94 11.35 13.38 -15.74
N HIS A 95 11.85 12.39 -14.99
CA HIS A 95 13.28 12.03 -15.12
C HIS A 95 13.68 10.56 -15.18
N ALA A 96 12.85 9.57 -14.89
CA ALA A 96 13.39 8.22 -14.71
C ALA A 96 13.01 7.17 -15.76
N TRP A 97 11.76 7.00 -16.16
CA TRP A 97 11.36 5.77 -16.86
C TRP A 97 10.68 6.06 -18.20
N ASN A 98 11.45 6.04 -19.30
CA ASN A 98 10.99 6.37 -20.66
C ASN A 98 9.73 5.61 -21.13
N ASN A 99 9.38 4.48 -20.51
CA ASN A 99 8.26 3.63 -20.90
C ASN A 99 7.21 3.43 -19.78
N LEU A 100 7.35 4.11 -18.63
CA LEU A 100 6.50 3.87 -17.46
C LEU A 100 5.98 5.19 -16.88
N THR A 101 4.67 5.38 -16.89
CA THR A 101 4.02 6.56 -16.29
C THR A 101 3.17 6.13 -15.10
N VAL A 102 3.42 6.70 -13.92
CA VAL A 102 2.55 6.48 -12.75
C VAL A 102 1.24 7.24 -12.96
N VAL A 103 0.12 6.51 -13.07
CA VAL A 103 -1.22 7.06 -13.31
C VAL A 103 -1.96 7.29 -12.00
N GLU A 104 -1.94 6.28 -11.12
CA GLU A 104 -2.56 6.34 -9.81
C GLU A 104 -1.59 5.78 -8.77
N CYS A 105 -1.52 6.42 -7.61
CA CYS A 105 -0.80 5.91 -6.46
C CYS A 105 -1.66 6.17 -5.23
N TYR A 106 -1.95 5.11 -4.47
CA TYR A 106 -2.76 5.14 -3.27
C TYR A 106 -2.01 4.47 -2.13
N MET A 107 -2.04 5.07 -0.94
CA MET A 107 -1.45 4.52 0.27
C MET A 107 -2.44 4.60 1.44
N CYS A 108 -2.36 3.65 2.36
CA CYS A 108 -3.23 3.58 3.53
C CYS A 108 -2.58 2.77 4.66
N LYS A 109 -3.01 3.03 5.91
CA LYS A 109 -2.33 2.57 7.14
C LYS A 109 -3.00 1.39 7.85
N THR A 110 -4.12 0.88 7.34
CA THR A 110 -4.87 -0.20 8.01
C THR A 110 -4.71 -1.51 7.26
N ASP A 111 -4.85 -2.63 7.96
CA ASP A 111 -4.68 -3.93 7.32
C ASP A 111 -5.56 -4.08 6.08
N LEU A 112 -4.94 -4.60 5.02
CA LEU A 112 -5.61 -4.99 3.78
C LEU A 112 -6.37 -3.84 3.10
N CYS A 113 -6.12 -2.59 3.48
CA CYS A 113 -6.81 -1.40 2.97
C CYS A 113 -6.55 -1.17 1.48
N ASN A 114 -5.46 -1.74 0.97
CA ASN A 114 -5.13 -1.71 -0.44
C ASN A 114 -5.94 -2.72 -1.27
N ALA A 115 -7.11 -3.21 -0.82
CA ALA A 115 -8.04 -4.02 -1.64
C ALA A 115 -8.80 -3.19 -2.69
N LYS A 116 -9.58 -2.17 -2.29
CA LYS A 116 -10.44 -1.41 -3.21
C LYS A 116 -10.15 0.08 -3.16
N ARG A 117 -10.42 0.77 -4.27
CA ARG A 117 -10.30 2.23 -4.44
C ARG A 117 -11.29 3.05 -3.57
N ARG A 118 -11.99 2.46 -2.59
CA ARG A 118 -13.02 3.19 -1.82
C ARG A 118 -12.38 4.03 -0.72
N ALA A 119 -12.09 5.27 -1.11
CA ALA A 119 -12.16 6.52 -0.35
C ALA A 119 -12.09 6.40 1.18
N VAL A 120 -10.93 6.69 1.74
CA VAL A 120 -10.86 7.52 2.94
C VAL A 120 -10.17 8.80 2.49
N ILE A 121 -10.86 9.93 2.60
CA ILE A 121 -10.30 11.27 2.41
C ILE A 121 -9.12 11.41 3.38
N GLY A 122 -7.93 11.11 2.88
CA GLY A 122 -6.68 11.08 3.62
C GLY A 122 -5.59 11.63 2.73
N LYS A 123 -5.51 12.96 2.70
CA LYS A 123 -4.46 13.90 2.23
C LYS A 123 -3.65 13.66 0.94
N HIS A 124 -3.66 12.49 0.28
CA HIS A 124 -2.83 12.25 -0.91
C HIS A 124 -3.54 11.47 -2.02
N PHE A 125 -4.83 11.75 -2.27
CA PHE A 125 -5.45 11.39 -3.55
C PHE A 125 -4.95 12.36 -4.61
N THR A 126 -3.94 11.96 -5.38
CA THR A 126 -3.58 12.67 -6.61
C THR A 126 -3.85 11.76 -7.79
N THR A 127 -4.93 12.03 -8.52
CA THR A 127 -5.06 11.53 -9.89
C THR A 127 -4.17 12.42 -10.75
N ILE A 128 -3.11 11.87 -11.34
CA ILE A 128 -2.29 12.61 -12.30
C ILE A 128 -3.02 12.50 -13.64
N LYS A 129 -3.89 13.47 -13.93
CA LYS A 129 -4.42 13.65 -15.29
C LYS A 129 -3.36 14.38 -16.11
N THR A 130 -2.95 13.78 -17.22
CA THR A 130 -2.28 14.49 -18.32
C THR A 130 -3.23 15.49 -18.95
#